data_AF-A0A0F4J3Z7-F1
#
_entry.id   AF-A0A0F4J3Z7-F1
#
_cell.length_a   1.000
_cell.length_b   1.000
_cell.length_c   1.000
_cell.angle_alpha   90.00
_cell.angle_beta   90.00
_cell.angle_gamma   90.00
#
_symmetry.space_group_name_H-M   'P 1'
#
loop_
_entity.id
_entity.type
_entity.pdbx_description
1 polymer ?
#
loop_
_entity_poly.entity_id
_entity_poly.type
_entity_poly.pdbx_seq_one_letter_code
_entity_poly.pdbx_strand_id
1 'polypeptide(L)'
;MTRTRITDGVLHTTLADVARFLRHLLSPAGHPVPRAWTDESLRIRTGELTPSRGLLWHPAPAGVWAHHPPSGPGPALWIAPRHDRWAVLLPGPATGSGTLLRTAFREAAFAREDLTAPALTGGPLP
;
A
#
# COMPACT_ATOMS: atom_id res chain seq x y z
N MET A 1 -8.47 21.52 4.90
CA MET A 1 -8.37 21.35 6.37
C MET A 1 -8.07 19.88 6.66
N THR A 2 -6.86 19.59 7.12
CA THR A 2 -6.45 18.25 7.58
C THR A 2 -7.14 18.00 8.92
N ARG A 3 -7.94 16.93 9.06
CA ARG A 3 -8.54 16.52 10.35
C ARG A 3 -7.62 15.58 11.15
N THR A 4 -6.32 15.67 10.89
CA THR A 4 -5.32 14.84 11.54
C THR A 4 -5.03 15.39 12.93
N ARG A 5 -5.12 14.54 13.96
CA ARG A 5 -4.77 14.87 15.35
C ARG A 5 -4.12 13.68 16.04
N ILE A 6 -3.31 13.95 17.05
CA ILE A 6 -2.76 12.93 17.95
C ILE A 6 -3.47 13.07 19.29
N THR A 7 -3.95 11.96 19.84
CA THR A 7 -4.61 11.90 21.16
C THR A 7 -4.15 10.62 21.84
N ASP A 8 -3.61 10.72 23.06
CA ASP A 8 -3.08 9.59 23.83
C ASP A 8 -2.09 8.70 23.06
N GLY A 9 -1.23 9.32 22.25
CA GLY A 9 -0.26 8.61 21.39
C GLY A 9 -0.87 7.95 20.15
N VAL A 10 -2.18 8.08 19.93
CA VAL A 10 -2.89 7.53 18.77
C VAL A 10 -3.10 8.62 17.72
N LEU A 11 -2.69 8.32 16.48
CA LEU A 11 -2.96 9.17 15.33
C LEU A 11 -4.38 8.94 14.82
N HIS A 12 -5.21 9.98 14.87
CA HIS A 12 -6.50 10.02 14.20
C HIS A 12 -6.37 10.83 12.92
N THR A 13 -6.80 10.26 11.80
CA THR A 13 -6.72 10.93 10.50
C THR A 13 -7.87 10.49 9.58
N THR A 14 -7.99 11.12 8.42
CA THR A 14 -8.99 10.78 7.41
C THR A 14 -8.39 9.89 6.33
N LEU A 15 -9.22 9.10 5.65
CA LEU A 15 -8.77 8.34 4.48
C LEU A 15 -8.18 9.26 3.39
N ALA A 16 -8.75 10.46 3.22
CA ALA A 16 -8.25 11.44 2.25
C ALA A 16 -6.83 11.91 2.56
N ASP A 17 -6.51 12.10 3.84
CA ASP A 17 -5.18 12.52 4.28
C ASP A 17 -4.17 11.37 4.18
N VAL A 18 -4.58 10.15 4.50
CA VAL A 18 -3.77 8.93 4.25
C VAL A 18 -3.48 8.78 2.76
N ALA A 19 -4.50 8.89 1.90
CA ALA A 19 -4.33 8.81 0.46
C ALA A 19 -3.38 9.91 -0.07
N ARG A 20 -3.46 11.13 0.48
CA ARG A 20 -2.53 12.21 0.13
C ARG A 20 -1.10 11.86 0.56
N PHE A 21 -0.91 11.37 1.78
CA PHE A 21 0.39 10.92 2.26
C PHE A 21 0.99 9.83 1.35
N LEU A 22 0.22 8.79 1.01
CA LEU A 22 0.69 7.72 0.14
C LEU A 22 1.08 8.22 -1.26
N ARG A 23 0.28 9.12 -1.87
CA ARG A 23 0.65 9.77 -3.14
C ARG A 23 1.97 10.55 -3.03
N HIS A 24 2.22 11.21 -1.91
CA HIS A 24 3.47 11.93 -1.70
C HIS A 24 4.67 10.99 -1.55
N LEU A 25 4.50 9.79 -1.00
CA LEU A 25 5.57 8.79 -0.96
C LEU A 25 5.99 8.34 -2.36
N LEU A 26 5.05 8.30 -3.31
CA LEU A 26 5.31 7.90 -4.68
C LEU A 26 5.73 9.05 -5.59
N SER A 27 5.50 10.29 -5.16
CA SER A 27 5.74 11.49 -5.96
C SER A 27 7.23 11.64 -6.32
N PRO A 28 7.56 11.82 -7.61
CA PRO A 28 8.94 12.09 -8.02
C PRO A 28 9.42 13.49 -7.57
N ALA A 29 8.50 14.39 -7.19
CA ALA A 29 8.82 15.76 -6.81
C ALA A 29 9.57 15.86 -5.47
N GLY A 30 9.60 14.80 -4.65
CA GLY A 30 10.34 14.77 -3.39
C GLY A 30 9.84 15.75 -2.33
N HIS A 31 8.62 16.29 -2.48
CA HIS A 31 7.97 17.15 -1.52
C HIS A 31 6.50 16.74 -1.35
N PRO A 32 5.93 16.78 -0.12
CA PRO A 32 6.58 17.12 1.15
C PRO A 32 7.46 16.01 1.74
N VAL A 33 7.48 14.82 1.15
CA VAL A 33 8.33 13.71 1.61
C VAL A 33 9.54 13.57 0.69
N PRO A 34 10.77 13.71 1.21
CA PRO A 34 11.98 13.53 0.41
C PRO A 34 12.04 12.13 -0.19
N ARG A 35 12.36 12.03 -1.48
CA ARG A 35 12.50 10.73 -2.16
C ARG A 35 13.53 9.83 -1.48
N ALA A 36 14.65 10.41 -1.05
CA ALA A 36 15.69 9.69 -0.31
C ALA A 36 15.16 9.07 1.00
N TRP A 37 14.23 9.74 1.68
CA TRP A 37 13.60 9.17 2.87
C TRP A 37 12.73 7.95 2.52
N THR A 38 11.97 8.02 1.43
CA THR A 38 11.19 6.87 0.94
C THR A 38 12.11 5.71 0.58
N ASP A 39 13.16 5.95 -0.20
CA ASP A 39 14.11 4.93 -0.64
C ASP A 39 14.80 4.24 0.56
N GLU A 40 15.24 5.02 1.56
CA GLU A 40 15.87 4.48 2.76
C GLU A 40 14.88 3.78 3.72
N SER A 41 13.59 4.16 3.68
CA SER A 41 12.51 3.50 4.43
C SER A 41 12.12 2.15 3.83
N LEU A 42 12.22 2.02 2.51
CA LEU A 42 11.92 0.83 1.71
C LEU A 42 13.18 0.03 1.36
N ARG A 43 14.15 0.02 2.28
CA ARG A 43 15.34 -0.82 2.20
C ARG A 43 15.30 -1.84 3.33
N ILE A 44 15.58 -3.10 3.02
CA ILE A 44 15.73 -4.15 4.02
C ILE A 44 16.96 -3.83 4.87
N ARG A 45 16.79 -3.71 6.19
CA ARG A 45 17.85 -3.38 7.16
C ARG A 45 18.27 -4.56 8.02
N THR A 46 17.55 -5.67 7.92
CA THR A 46 17.60 -6.77 8.89
C THR A 46 18.69 -7.80 8.64
N GLY A 47 19.48 -7.66 7.56
CA GLY A 47 20.47 -8.68 7.18
C GLY A 47 19.80 -10.04 6.98
N GLU A 48 20.33 -11.07 7.67
CA GLU A 48 19.80 -12.44 7.66
C GLU A 48 18.60 -12.65 8.61
N LEU A 49 18.23 -11.64 9.42
CA LEU A 49 17.13 -11.78 10.37
C LEU A 49 15.80 -11.93 9.63
N THR A 50 15.04 -12.94 10.08
CA THR A 50 13.69 -13.22 9.60
C THR A 50 12.67 -12.81 10.67
N PRO A 51 11.58 -12.11 10.29
CA PRO A 51 11.24 -11.71 8.93
C PRO A 51 11.97 -10.42 8.51
N SER A 52 12.23 -10.28 7.20
CA SER A 52 12.87 -9.07 6.67
C SER A 52 12.02 -7.82 6.92
N ARG A 53 12.67 -6.69 7.23
CA ARG A 53 12.01 -5.41 7.55
C ARG A 53 12.74 -4.21 6.97
N GLY A 54 11.97 -3.24 6.50
CA GLY A 54 12.38 -1.85 6.39
C GLY A 54 12.10 -1.08 7.69
N LEU A 55 12.26 0.25 7.66
CA LEU A 55 12.15 1.07 8.88
C LEU A 55 10.71 1.13 9.42
N LEU A 56 9.72 1.23 8.54
CA LEU A 56 8.28 1.28 8.86
C LEU A 56 7.45 0.27 8.08
N TRP A 57 8.07 -0.33 7.07
CA TRP A 57 7.41 -1.15 6.07
C TRP A 57 7.97 -2.56 6.12
N HIS A 58 7.12 -3.54 5.90
CA HIS A 58 7.55 -4.90 5.64
C HIS A 58 7.46 -5.19 4.14
N PRO A 59 8.43 -5.90 3.57
CA PRO A 59 8.39 -6.31 2.18
C PRO A 59 7.24 -7.31 1.98
N ALA A 60 6.58 -7.19 0.83
CA ALA A 60 5.56 -8.09 0.32
C ALA A 60 5.95 -8.52 -1.12
N PRO A 61 5.27 -9.52 -1.71
CA PRO A 61 5.58 -9.98 -3.06
C PRO A 61 5.48 -8.86 -4.12
N ALA A 62 6.11 -9.10 -5.28
CA ALA A 62 6.06 -8.20 -6.44
C ALA A 62 6.55 -6.75 -6.19
N GLY A 63 7.51 -6.57 -5.26
CA GLY A 63 8.07 -5.25 -4.95
C GLY A 63 7.12 -4.31 -4.20
N VAL A 64 6.04 -4.87 -3.63
CA VAL A 64 5.11 -4.16 -2.77
C VAL A 64 5.69 -4.06 -1.36
N TRP A 65 5.44 -2.93 -0.71
CA TRP A 65 5.76 -2.69 0.69
C TRP A 65 4.48 -2.43 1.46
N ALA A 66 4.38 -2.98 2.66
CA ALA A 66 3.15 -2.96 3.42
C ALA A 66 3.37 -2.47 4.86
N HIS A 67 2.33 -1.87 5.43
CA HIS A 67 2.28 -1.42 6.82
C HIS A 67 0.90 -1.76 7.38
N HIS A 68 0.87 -2.59 8.41
CA HIS A 68 -0.35 -3.02 9.08
C HIS A 68 0.01 -3.56 10.47
N PRO A 69 -0.93 -3.59 11.43
CA PRO A 69 -0.67 -4.14 12.75
C PRO A 69 -0.30 -5.63 12.67
N PRO A 70 0.63 -6.11 13.51
CA PRO A 70 1.10 -7.50 13.47
C PRO A 70 -0.01 -8.52 13.74
N SER A 71 -1.05 -8.13 14.48
CA SER A 71 -2.23 -8.94 14.76
C SER A 71 -3.50 -8.09 14.82
N GLY A 72 -4.66 -8.75 14.67
CA GLY A 72 -5.98 -8.13 14.81
C GLY A 72 -6.52 -7.41 13.56
N PRO A 73 -7.77 -6.93 13.64
CA PRO A 73 -8.36 -6.04 12.64
C PRO A 73 -7.74 -4.65 12.80
N GLY A 74 -7.25 -4.08 11.69
CA GLY A 74 -6.73 -2.73 11.69
C GLY A 74 -6.35 -2.28 10.29
N PRO A 75 -6.12 -0.97 10.09
CA PRO A 75 -5.83 -0.41 8.79
C PRO A 75 -4.56 -1.03 8.21
N ALA A 76 -4.58 -1.26 6.90
CA ALA A 76 -3.45 -1.76 6.16
C ALA A 76 -3.16 -0.84 4.97
N LEU A 77 -1.89 -0.52 4.79
CA LEU A 77 -1.37 0.38 3.77
C LEU A 77 -0.38 -0.39 2.90
N TRP A 78 -0.41 -0.14 1.60
CA TRP A 78 0.54 -0.71 0.65
C TRP A 78 1.04 0.35 -0.32
N ILE A 79 2.31 0.26 -0.69
CA ILE A 79 2.93 1.07 -1.74
C ILE A 79 3.83 0.22 -2.62
N ALA A 80 3.87 0.53 -3.91
CA ALA A 80 4.75 -0.08 -4.89
C ALA A 80 5.38 1.02 -5.75
N PRO A 81 6.50 1.62 -5.32
CA PRO A 81 7.09 2.78 -6.01
C PRO A 81 7.43 2.54 -7.47
N ARG A 82 7.86 1.33 -7.83
CA ARG A 82 8.17 0.95 -9.22
C ARG A 82 6.95 0.92 -10.14
N HIS A 83 5.76 0.85 -9.57
CA HIS A 83 4.49 0.77 -10.30
C HIS A 83 3.64 2.03 -10.12
N ASP A 84 4.13 3.05 -9.39
CA ASP A 84 3.37 4.25 -9.01
C ASP A 84 1.97 3.92 -8.43
N ARG A 85 1.90 2.85 -7.63
CA ARG A 85 0.65 2.30 -7.08
C ARG A 85 0.66 2.28 -5.56
N TRP A 86 -0.49 2.56 -4.97
CA TRP A 86 -0.73 2.46 -3.53
C TRP A 86 -2.14 1.92 -3.26
N ALA A 87 -2.35 1.36 -2.08
CA ALA A 87 -3.66 0.87 -1.65
C ALA A 87 -3.84 1.05 -0.14
N VAL A 88 -5.09 1.20 0.30
CA VAL A 88 -5.48 1.28 1.72
C VAL A 88 -6.69 0.40 1.95
N LEU A 89 -6.63 -0.42 3.00
CA LEU A 89 -7.76 -1.19 3.51
C LEU A 89 -8.10 -0.71 4.91
N LEU A 90 -9.34 -0.28 5.11
CA LEU A 90 -9.91 0.06 6.42
C LEU A 90 -10.95 -1.00 6.78
N PRO A 91 -10.58 -2.05 7.54
CA PRO A 91 -11.54 -3.07 7.93
C PRO A 91 -12.58 -2.50 8.88
N GLY A 92 -13.85 -2.86 8.66
CA GLY A 92 -14.93 -2.51 9.57
C GLY A 92 -14.82 -3.23 10.92
N PRO A 93 -15.56 -2.78 11.95
CA PRO A 93 -15.46 -3.31 13.31
C PRO A 93 -15.83 -4.79 13.44
N ALA A 94 -16.63 -5.33 12.52
CA ALA A 94 -17.04 -6.74 12.50
C ALA A 94 -16.15 -7.64 11.63
N THR A 95 -15.03 -7.11 11.10
CA THR A 95 -14.16 -7.89 10.21
C THR A 95 -13.40 -8.93 11.03
N GLY A 96 -13.56 -10.21 10.68
CA GLY A 96 -12.84 -11.34 11.29
C GLY A 96 -11.33 -11.34 11.01
N SER A 97 -10.68 -12.51 11.01
CA SER A 97 -9.23 -12.64 10.85
C SER A 97 -8.68 -11.81 9.68
N GLY A 98 -7.98 -10.72 10.02
CA GLY A 98 -7.60 -9.67 9.06
C GLY A 98 -6.59 -10.13 8.01
N THR A 99 -5.89 -11.25 8.22
CA THR A 99 -4.82 -11.71 7.33
C THR A 99 -5.33 -12.11 5.94
N LEU A 100 -6.41 -12.92 5.86
CA LEU A 100 -6.94 -13.37 4.56
C LEU A 100 -7.49 -12.20 3.74
N LEU A 101 -8.26 -11.31 4.38
CA LEU A 101 -8.77 -10.11 3.72
C LEU A 101 -7.64 -9.19 3.22
N ARG A 102 -6.61 -8.97 4.05
CA ARG A 102 -5.43 -8.19 3.65
C ARG A 102 -4.71 -8.82 2.45
N THR A 103 -4.55 -10.14 2.44
CA THR A 103 -3.93 -10.87 1.33
C THR A 103 -4.75 -10.74 0.05
N ALA A 104 -6.04 -11.05 0.10
CA ALA A 104 -6.93 -10.98 -1.07
C ALA A 104 -7.03 -9.54 -1.63
N PHE A 105 -7.18 -8.55 -0.75
CA PHE A 105 -7.25 -7.15 -1.16
C PHE A 105 -5.95 -6.68 -1.83
N ARG A 106 -4.78 -7.03 -1.25
CA ARG A 106 -3.49 -6.70 -1.86
C ARG A 106 -3.37 -7.32 -3.25
N GLU A 107 -3.72 -8.59 -3.39
CA GLU A 107 -3.64 -9.29 -4.68
C GLU A 107 -4.55 -8.63 -5.72
N ALA A 108 -5.77 -8.24 -5.36
CA ALA A 108 -6.65 -7.50 -6.25
C ALA A 108 -6.09 -6.10 -6.61
N ALA A 109 -5.57 -5.35 -5.64
CA ALA A 109 -5.10 -3.98 -5.85
C ALA A 109 -3.81 -3.91 -6.69
N PHE A 110 -2.95 -4.92 -6.58
CA PHE A 110 -1.66 -5.00 -7.26
C PHE A 110 -1.60 -6.08 -8.34
N ALA A 111 -2.74 -6.69 -8.68
CA ALA A 111 -2.87 -7.47 -9.90
C ALA A 111 -2.44 -6.57 -11.07
N ARG A 112 -1.55 -7.09 -11.92
CA ARG A 112 -1.23 -6.43 -13.19
C ARG A 112 -2.53 -6.25 -13.93
N GLU A 113 -2.76 -5.04 -14.45
CA GLU A 113 -3.77 -4.83 -15.49
C GLU A 113 -3.24 -5.46 -16.79
N ASP A 114 -3.10 -6.78 -16.81
CA ASP A 114 -3.08 -7.53 -18.07
C ASP A 114 -4.54 -7.70 -18.52
N LEU A 115 -5.28 -6.58 -18.62
CA LEU A 115 -6.48 -6.52 -19.44
C LEU A 115 -6.02 -6.34 -20.88
N THR A 116 -5.44 -7.40 -21.45
CA THR A 116 -5.54 -7.62 -22.88
C THR A 116 -7.04 -7.79 -23.15
N ALA A 117 -7.72 -6.69 -23.43
CA ALA A 117 -9.03 -6.75 -24.06
C ALA A 117 -8.85 -7.65 -25.30
N PRO A 118 -9.67 -8.71 -25.48
CA PRO A 118 -9.69 -9.37 -26.77
C PRO A 118 -10.07 -8.28 -27.77
N ALA A 119 -9.16 -7.97 -28.69
CA ALA A 119 -9.50 -7.19 -29.86
C ALA A 119 -10.73 -7.88 -30.46
N LEU A 120 -11.89 -7.22 -30.40
CA LEU A 120 -13.03 -7.60 -31.20
C LEU A 120 -12.61 -7.37 -32.65
N THR A 121 -11.91 -8.35 -33.22
CA THR A 121 -11.62 -8.43 -34.63
C THR A 121 -12.97 -8.63 -35.29
N GLY A 122 -13.55 -7.52 -35.75
CA GLY A 122 -14.64 -7.55 -36.72
C GLY A 122 -14.16 -8.34 -37.93
N GLY A 123 -14.65 -9.57 -38.05
CA GLY A 123 -14.60 -10.31 -39.32
C GLY A 123 -15.67 -9.72 -40.25
N PRO A 124 -15.40 -9.57 -41.55
CA PRO A 124 -16.42 -9.15 -42.49
C PRO A 124 -17.44 -10.29 -42.68
N LEU A 125 -18.71 -9.90 -42.76
CA LEU A 125 -19.85 -10.76 -43.06
C LEU A 125 -19.67 -11.47 -44.42
N PRO A 126 -19.99 -12.77 -44.55
CA PRO A 126 -20.40 -13.36 -45.81
C PRO A 126 -21.87 -13.03 -46.14
#